data_AF-A0AAV2DA33-F1
#
_entry.id   AF-A0AAV2DA33-F1
#
_cell.length_a   1.000
_cell.length_b   1.000
_cell.length_c   1.000
_cell.angle_alpha   90.00
_cell.angle_beta   90.00
_cell.angle_gamma   90.00
#
_symmetry.space_group_name_H-M   'P 1'
#
loop_
_entity.id
_entity.type
_entity.pdbx_description
1 polymer ?
#
loop_
_entity_poly.entity_id
_entity_poly.type
_entity_poly.pdbx_seq_one_letter_code
_entity_poly.pdbx_strand_id
1 'polypeptide(L)'
;MATPAVETIRNGRDWAWLPDLILNSVLQNLVSLQDYLQFSTVCKPWHAAAESQKRRRIATSPQNQAPLLMVPTKDRSHERRGLYSATARNRLLETVNLSRINEHNHKRHRI
;
A
#
# COMPACT_ATOMS: atom_id res chain seq x y z
N MET A 1 30.54 -20.35 36.18
CA MET A 1 29.11 -20.74 36.20
C MET A 1 28.33 -19.61 35.56
N ALA A 2 27.94 -19.76 34.29
CA ALA A 2 27.13 -18.79 33.56
C ALA A 2 25.74 -19.41 33.36
N THR A 3 24.72 -18.80 33.94
CA THR A 3 23.32 -19.11 33.70
C THR A 3 22.97 -18.84 32.24
N PRO A 4 22.40 -19.82 31.48
CA PRO A 4 21.81 -19.48 30.20
C PRO A 4 20.51 -18.74 30.48
N ALA A 5 20.33 -17.60 29.82
CA ALA A 5 19.03 -16.95 29.72
C ALA A 5 18.05 -18.00 29.19
N VAL A 6 17.13 -18.42 30.04
CA VAL A 6 15.99 -19.24 29.65
C VAL A 6 15.15 -18.36 28.73
N GLU A 7 15.43 -18.44 27.43
CA GLU A 7 14.50 -18.04 26.40
C GLU A 7 13.22 -18.81 26.68
N THR A 8 12.25 -18.07 27.21
CA THR A 8 10.92 -18.57 27.43
C THR A 8 10.40 -18.98 26.06
N ILE A 9 10.40 -20.29 25.78
CA ILE A 9 9.69 -20.86 24.64
C ILE A 9 8.22 -20.56 24.89
N ARG A 10 7.77 -19.40 24.42
CA ARG A 10 6.36 -19.07 24.35
C ARG A 10 5.79 -20.04 23.32
N ASN A 11 5.12 -21.10 23.80
CA ASN A 11 4.43 -22.14 23.02
C ASN A 11 3.23 -21.60 22.21
N GLY A 12 3.35 -20.42 21.62
CA GLY A 12 2.48 -19.92 20.57
C GLY A 12 3.36 -19.66 19.35
N ARG A 13 3.16 -20.44 18.28
CA ARG A 13 3.82 -20.27 16.98
C ARG A 13 3.89 -18.77 16.66
N ASP A 14 5.10 -18.23 16.61
CA ASP A 14 5.28 -16.81 16.35
C ASP A 14 5.00 -16.53 14.87
N TRP A 15 3.80 -16.03 14.60
CA TRP A 15 3.36 -15.66 13.26
C TRP A 15 4.25 -14.55 12.65
N ALA A 16 5.04 -13.84 13.46
CA ALA A 16 5.99 -12.86 12.97
C ALA A 16 7.14 -13.48 12.14
N TRP A 17 7.47 -14.75 12.36
CA TRP A 17 8.62 -15.44 11.75
C TRP A 17 8.23 -16.64 10.88
N LEU A 18 7.06 -16.55 10.22
CA LEU A 18 6.69 -17.57 9.25
C LEU A 18 7.70 -17.64 8.10
N PRO A 19 7.97 -18.85 7.55
CA PRO A 19 8.76 -18.99 6.33
C PRO A 19 8.19 -18.15 5.18
N ASP A 20 9.07 -17.58 4.36
CA ASP A 20 8.69 -16.73 3.22
C ASP A 20 7.70 -17.41 2.28
N LEU A 21 7.81 -18.73 2.08
CA LEU A 21 6.89 -19.50 1.25
C LEU A 21 5.44 -19.39 1.74
N ILE A 22 5.23 -19.41 3.06
CA ILE A 22 3.89 -19.28 3.67
C ILE A 22 3.40 -17.85 3.51
N LEU A 23 4.23 -16.85 3.82
CA LEU A 23 3.89 -15.43 3.64
C LEU A 23 3.51 -15.12 2.18
N ASN A 24 4.25 -15.68 1.24
CA ASN A 24 3.99 -15.56 -0.19
C ASN A 24 2.69 -16.24 -0.63
N SER A 25 2.33 -17.37 -0.01
CA SER A 25 1.06 -18.05 -0.26
C SER A 25 -0.12 -17.24 0.26
N VAL A 26 -0.02 -16.70 1.48
CA VAL A 26 -1.02 -15.78 2.04
C VAL A 26 -1.19 -14.57 1.11
N LEU A 27 -0.08 -13.92 0.73
CA LEU A 27 -0.08 -12.80 -0.21
C LEU A 27 -0.82 -13.13 -1.49
N GLN A 28 -0.61 -14.29 -2.13
CA GLN A 28 -1.29 -14.62 -3.38
C GLN A 28 -2.81 -14.74 -3.24
N ASN A 29 -3.29 -15.14 -2.07
CA ASN A 29 -4.72 -15.31 -1.80
C ASN A 29 -5.44 -14.02 -1.37
N LEU A 30 -4.70 -12.92 -1.11
CA LEU A 30 -5.34 -11.64 -0.83
C LEU A 30 -5.96 -11.08 -2.11
N VAL A 31 -7.28 -10.88 -2.09
CA VAL A 31 -8.05 -10.39 -3.24
C VAL A 31 -8.04 -8.86 -3.30
N SER A 32 -8.13 -8.19 -2.15
CA SER A 32 -8.19 -6.74 -2.08
C SER A 32 -6.82 -6.11 -1.88
N LEU A 33 -6.63 -4.91 -2.44
CA LEU A 33 -5.45 -4.10 -2.15
C LEU A 33 -5.39 -3.69 -0.67
N GLN A 34 -6.56 -3.51 -0.03
CA GLN A 34 -6.64 -3.15 1.38
C GLN A 34 -6.03 -4.24 2.27
N ASP A 35 -6.36 -5.51 2.02
CA ASP A 35 -5.80 -6.63 2.78
C ASP A 35 -4.29 -6.74 2.56
N TYR A 36 -3.83 -6.50 1.34
CA TYR A 36 -2.40 -6.42 1.03
C TYR A 36 -1.69 -5.32 1.84
N LEU A 37 -2.29 -4.14 1.96
CA LEU A 37 -1.72 -3.05 2.75
C LEU A 37 -1.69 -3.43 4.23
N GLN A 38 -2.77 -3.98 4.78
CA GLN A 38 -2.81 -4.45 6.18
C GLN A 38 -1.74 -5.53 6.44
N PHE A 39 -1.61 -6.50 5.55
CA PHE A 39 -0.56 -7.51 5.59
C PHE A 39 0.84 -6.89 5.68
N SER A 40 1.11 -5.83 4.90
CA SER A 40 2.42 -5.17 4.89
C SER A 40 2.76 -4.42 6.18
N THR A 41 1.77 -4.17 7.06
CA THR A 41 1.95 -3.38 8.29
C THR A 41 2.19 -4.20 9.55
N VAL A 42 2.10 -5.54 9.49
CA VAL A 42 2.17 -6.41 10.68
C VAL A 42 3.54 -6.31 11.38
N CYS A 43 4.62 -6.60 10.66
CA CYS A 43 5.99 -6.51 11.16
C CYS A 43 6.99 -6.50 9.99
N LYS A 44 8.29 -6.36 10.29
CA LYS A 44 9.34 -6.23 9.26
C LYS A 44 9.39 -7.43 8.28
N PRO A 45 9.33 -8.70 8.71
CA PRO A 45 9.30 -9.85 7.78
C PRO A 45 8.12 -9.82 6.81
N TRP A 46 6.92 -9.50 7.30
CA TRP A 46 5.71 -9.43 6.48
C TRP A 46 5.78 -8.27 5.47
N HIS A 47 6.29 -7.12 5.91
CA HIS A 47 6.55 -5.99 5.02
C HIS A 47 7.56 -6.37 3.91
N ALA A 48 8.64 -7.07 4.24
CA ALA A 48 9.64 -7.49 3.27
C ALA A 48 9.04 -8.45 2.21
N ALA A 49 8.23 -9.42 2.65
CA ALA A 49 7.51 -10.31 1.75
C ALA A 49 6.56 -9.53 0.81
N ALA A 50 5.81 -8.57 1.35
CA ALA A 50 4.92 -7.72 0.56
C ALA A 50 5.68 -6.90 -0.49
N GLU A 51 6.77 -6.22 -0.11
CA GLU A 51 7.56 -5.38 -1.00
C GLU A 51 8.16 -6.19 -2.17
N SER A 52 8.55 -7.45 -1.94
CA SER A 52 9.05 -8.35 -2.99
C SER A 52 8.03 -8.61 -4.10
N GLN A 53 6.73 -8.55 -3.78
CA GLN A 53 5.63 -8.84 -4.72
C GLN A 53 4.84 -7.61 -5.16
N LYS A 54 5.20 -6.43 -4.65
CA LYS A 54 4.48 -5.17 -4.87
C LYS A 54 4.18 -4.85 -6.33
N ARG A 55 5.17 -4.98 -7.21
CA ARG A 55 5.00 -4.69 -8.65
C ARG A 55 3.93 -5.59 -9.27
N ARG A 56 3.99 -6.89 -8.96
CA ARG A 56 3.02 -7.88 -9.44
C ARG A 56 1.62 -7.56 -8.91
N ARG A 57 1.50 -7.29 -7.60
CA ARG A 57 0.21 -6.98 -6.96
C ARG A 57 -0.46 -5.72 -7.53
N ILE A 58 0.32 -4.68 -7.83
CA ILE A 58 -0.20 -3.47 -8.49
C ILE A 58 -0.69 -3.80 -9.91
N ALA A 59 0.08 -4.59 -10.67
CA ALA A 59 -0.26 -4.94 -12.04
C ALA A 59 -1.46 -5.90 -12.16
N THR A 60 -1.72 -6.72 -11.14
CA THR A 60 -2.85 -7.68 -11.13
C THR A 60 -4.05 -7.18 -10.34
N SER A 61 -4.01 -5.98 -9.77
CA SER A 61 -5.13 -5.44 -8.99
C SER A 61 -6.34 -5.21 -9.90
N PRO A 62 -7.55 -5.68 -9.55
CA PRO A 62 -8.74 -5.50 -10.37
C PRO A 62 -9.05 -4.04 -10.70
N GLN A 63 -8.66 -3.11 -9.82
CA GLN A 63 -8.83 -1.67 -10.06
C GLN A 63 -7.72 -1.05 -10.93
N ASN A 64 -6.60 -1.74 -11.22
CA ASN A 64 -5.42 -1.21 -11.92
C ASN A 64 -4.89 0.15 -11.37
N GLN A 65 -5.34 0.57 -10.19
CA GLN A 65 -5.08 1.88 -9.65
C GLN A 65 -4.30 1.73 -8.34
N ALA A 66 -3.03 2.08 -8.41
CA ALA A 66 -2.26 2.38 -7.21
C ALA A 66 -2.96 3.53 -6.46
N PRO A 67 -3.03 3.49 -5.12
CA PRO A 67 -3.57 4.59 -4.36
C PRO A 67 -2.71 5.82 -4.64
N LEU A 68 -3.36 6.89 -5.09
CA LEU A 68 -2.71 8.14 -5.43
C LEU A 68 -2.83 9.11 -4.26
N LEU A 69 -1.71 9.68 -3.84
CA LEU A 69 -1.67 10.74 -2.86
C LEU A 69 -1.81 12.09 -3.58
N MET A 70 -2.82 12.85 -3.17
CA MET A 70 -3.01 14.21 -3.62
C MET A 70 -2.23 15.16 -2.71
N VAL A 71 -1.24 15.86 -3.26
CA VAL A 71 -0.33 16.74 -2.51
C VAL A 71 -0.38 18.16 -3.06
N PRO A 72 -0.26 19.21 -2.23
CA PRO A 72 -0.12 20.57 -2.72
C PRO A 72 1.06 20.69 -3.72
N THR A 73 0.85 21.47 -4.78
CA THR A 73 1.92 21.79 -5.72
C THR A 73 2.90 22.78 -5.09
N LYS A 74 4.14 22.86 -5.61
CA LYS A 74 5.19 23.75 -5.06
C LYS A 74 4.78 25.22 -5.04
N ASP A 75 4.01 25.65 -6.03
CA ASP A 75 3.47 26.99 -6.15
C ASP A 75 2.22 27.24 -5.27
N ARG A 76 1.85 26.28 -4.41
CA ARG A 76 0.73 26.35 -3.45
C ARG A 76 -0.60 26.76 -4.09
N SER A 77 -0.78 26.44 -5.38
CA SER A 77 -2.03 26.72 -6.09
C SER A 77 -3.20 26.04 -5.38
N HIS A 78 -4.29 26.78 -5.13
CA HIS A 78 -5.50 26.20 -4.56
C HIS A 78 -6.30 25.37 -5.58
N GLU A 79 -6.07 25.59 -6.88
CA GLU A 79 -6.77 24.93 -7.98
C GLU A 79 -6.05 23.69 -8.49
N ARG A 80 -4.73 23.59 -8.29
CA ARG A 80 -3.93 22.46 -8.78
C ARG A 80 -3.45 21.58 -7.63
N ARG A 81 -3.43 20.27 -7.86
CA ARG A 81 -2.87 19.27 -6.94
C ARG A 81 -1.98 18.30 -7.70
N GLY A 82 -0.85 17.95 -7.13
CA GLY A 82 -0.02 16.87 -7.65
C GLY A 82 -0.58 15.51 -7.23
N LEU A 83 -0.63 14.57 -8.17
CA LEU A 83 -0.93 13.16 -7.89
C LEU A 83 0.38 12.37 -7.84
N TYR A 84 0.64 11.76 -6.70
CA TYR A 84 1.78 10.88 -6.49
C TYR A 84 1.29 9.45 -6.35
N SER A 85 1.99 8.50 -6.94
CA SER A 85 1.74 7.09 -6.62
C SER A 85 2.31 6.79 -5.23
N ALA A 86 1.50 6.29 -4.30
CA ALA A 86 2.01 5.80 -3.02
C ALA A 86 2.85 4.52 -3.18
N THR A 87 2.77 3.87 -4.34
CA THR A 87 3.46 2.61 -4.61
C THR A 87 4.58 2.74 -5.63
N ALA A 88 4.58 3.75 -6.50
CA ALA A 88 5.72 4.08 -7.35
C ALA A 88 6.67 5.03 -6.60
N ARG A 89 7.91 4.59 -6.41
CA ARG A 89 8.94 5.33 -5.68
C ARG A 89 9.12 6.74 -6.25
N ASN A 90 8.72 7.77 -5.49
CA ASN A 90 8.94 9.20 -5.76
C ASN A 90 8.59 9.70 -7.18
N ARG A 91 7.49 9.22 -7.77
CA ARG A 91 7.04 9.73 -9.07
C ARG A 91 5.75 10.53 -8.94
N LEU A 92 5.84 11.83 -9.23
CA LEU A 92 4.67 12.62 -9.60
C LEU A 92 4.13 12.04 -10.90
N LEU A 93 2.89 11.56 -10.88
CA LEU A 93 2.25 11.02 -12.07
C LEU A 93 1.68 12.15 -12.93
N GLU A 94 1.00 13.11 -12.31
CA GLU A 94 0.33 14.20 -13.01
C GLU A 94 -0.04 15.35 -12.06
N THR A 95 -0.42 16.51 -12.60
CA THR A 95 -1.11 17.56 -11.87
C THR A 95 -2.56 17.64 -12.30
N VAL A 96 -3.47 17.62 -11.33
CA VAL A 96 -4.91 17.67 -11.56
C VAL A 96 -5.43 19.05 -11.23
N ASN A 97 -6.28 19.58 -12.11
CA ASN A 97 -7.01 20.82 -11.87
C ASN A 97 -8.37 20.50 -11.22
N LEU A 98 -8.53 20.95 -9.97
CA LEU A 98 -9.72 20.72 -9.16
C LEU A 98 -10.95 21.48 -9.66
N SER A 99 -10.79 22.64 -10.32
CA SER A 99 -11.94 23.41 -10.82
C SER A 99 -12.69 22.64 -11.91
N ARG A 100 -11.97 21.91 -12.77
CA ARG A 100 -12.54 21.06 -13.83
C ARG A 100 -13.30 19.85 -13.30
N ILE A 101 -12.92 19.31 -12.15
CA ILE A 101 -13.60 18.17 -11.52
C ILE A 101 -14.99 18.58 -11.04
N ASN A 102 -15.12 19.77 -10.44
CA ASN A 102 -16.39 20.26 -9.91
C ASN A 102 -17.43 20.50 -11.01
N GLU A 103 -17.02 20.99 -12.17
CA GLU A 103 -17.91 21.20 -13.32
C GLU A 103 -18.49 19.89 -13.87
N HIS A 104 -17.69 18.82 -13.87
CA HIS A 104 -18.13 17.51 -14.37
C HIS A 104 -19.18 16.87 -13.45
N ASN A 105 -19.05 17.07 -12.13
CA ASN A 105 -20.02 16.58 -11.15
C ASN A 105 -21.37 17.32 -11.25
N HIS A 106 -21.35 18.62 -11.52
CA HIS A 106 -22.59 19.39 -11.67
C HIS A 106 -23.41 18.98 -12.93
N LYS A 107 -22.73 18.54 -14.00
CA LYS A 107 -23.38 18.01 -15.21
C LYS A 107 -23.96 16.61 -15.01
N ARG A 108 -23.32 15.76 -14.20
CA ARG A 108 -23.79 14.39 -13.93
C ARG A 108 -25.06 14.32 -13.07
N HIS A 109 -25.30 15.30 -12.19
CA HIS A 109 -26.49 15.34 -11.33
C HIS A 109 -27.70 16.05 -11.96
N ARG A 110 -27.61 16.39 -13.25
CA ARG A 110 -28.68 17.08 -14.00
C ARG A 110 -29.38 16.18 -15.03
N ILE A 111 -29.18 14.87 -14.95
CA ILE A 111 -29.84 13.84 -15.78
C ILE A 111 -30.87 13.11 -14.92
#